data_AF-A0A914YKB2-F1
#
_entry.id   AF-A0A914YKB2-F1
#
_cell.length_a   1.000
_cell.length_b   1.000
_cell.length_c   1.000
_cell.angle_alpha   90.00
_cell.angle_beta   90.00
_cell.angle_gamma   90.00
#
_symmetry.space_group_name_H-M   'P 1'
#
loop_
_entity.id
_entity.type
_entity.pdbx_description
1 polymer ?
#
loop_
_entity_poly.entity_id
_entity_poly.type
_entity_poly.pdbx_seq_one_letter_code
_entity_poly.pdbx_strand_id
1 'polypeptide(L)'
;MNSSHNVSIPYLQLRSCRVRDSRFGYALVIETSVQSGEYILGFRIDPEDRLEIVCKTIQALHAAYLASPIFGVQYRREIQKLPQEHIVNVEDATAAEQDDTEEEKQQQTRIDAFAAYFSEGTEGSDKRPITYSETLGVATEQIKHGFTIEDLWCIHND
;
A
#
# COMPACT_ATOMS: atom_id res chain seq x y z
N MET A 1 -14.34 -13.45 29.52
CA MET A 1 -14.28 -13.00 28.11
C MET A 1 -12.83 -13.00 27.67
N ASN A 2 -12.55 -13.40 26.42
CA ASN A 2 -11.19 -13.42 25.88
C ASN A 2 -10.86 -12.06 25.24
N SER A 3 -9.93 -11.31 25.81
CA SER A 3 -9.52 -9.99 25.30
C SER A 3 -8.75 -10.05 23.98
N SER A 4 -8.21 -11.21 23.62
CA SER A 4 -7.52 -11.42 22.34
C SER A 4 -8.49 -11.56 21.16
N HIS A 5 -9.80 -11.67 21.41
CA HIS A 5 -10.81 -11.67 20.36
C HIS A 5 -11.30 -10.24 20.11
N ASN A 6 -10.59 -9.51 19.27
CA ASN A 6 -10.88 -8.12 18.91
C ASN A 6 -10.64 -7.87 17.42
N VAL A 7 -11.17 -6.76 16.92
CA VAL A 7 -11.02 -6.31 15.53
C VAL A 7 -10.74 -4.81 15.55
N SER A 8 -9.79 -4.37 14.72
CA SER A 8 -9.49 -2.96 14.47
C SER A 8 -9.67 -2.68 12.98
N ILE A 9 -10.41 -1.60 12.66
CA ILE A 9 -10.73 -1.20 11.29
C ILE A 9 -10.35 0.28 11.15
N PRO A 10 -9.23 0.61 10.50
CA PRO A 10 -8.87 1.99 10.19
C PRO A 10 -9.93 2.64 9.29
N TYR A 11 -10.21 3.93 9.48
CA TYR A 11 -11.13 4.67 8.61
C TYR A 11 -10.70 4.64 7.13
N LEU A 12 -9.40 4.56 6.86
CA LEU A 12 -8.89 4.40 5.50
C LEU A 12 -9.40 3.14 4.79
N GLN A 13 -9.68 2.07 5.55
CA GLN A 13 -10.17 0.80 5.01
C GLN A 13 -11.71 0.69 5.09
N LEU A 14 -12.38 1.63 5.77
CA LEU A 14 -13.83 1.63 5.91
C LEU A 14 -14.47 2.04 4.58
N ARG A 15 -15.19 1.11 3.94
CA ARG A 15 -15.98 1.41 2.73
C ARG A 15 -17.33 1.98 3.09
N SER A 16 -18.05 1.34 4.00
CA SER A 16 -19.36 1.81 4.44
C SER A 16 -19.69 1.37 5.86
N CYS A 17 -20.53 2.17 6.52
CA CYS A 17 -21.10 1.88 7.82
C CYS A 17 -22.60 2.19 7.74
N ARG A 18 -23.45 1.20 8.04
CA ARG A 18 -24.92 1.34 7.89
C ARG A 18 -25.66 0.43 8.85
N VAL A 19 -26.89 0.81 9.22
CA VAL A 19 -27.81 -0.07 9.94
C VAL A 19 -28.55 -0.93 8.92
N ARG A 20 -28.65 -2.24 9.20
CA ARG A 20 -29.35 -3.22 8.36
C ARG A 20 -30.13 -4.19 9.24
N ASP A 21 -31.24 -4.69 8.71
CA ASP A 21 -31.93 -5.84 9.28
C ASP A 21 -31.05 -7.10 9.23
N SER A 22 -31.06 -7.86 10.31
CA SER A 22 -30.41 -9.17 10.43
C SER A 22 -31.40 -10.17 11.05
N ARG A 23 -31.07 -11.47 10.98
CA ARG A 23 -31.86 -12.55 11.59
C ARG A 23 -32.09 -12.35 13.10
N PHE A 24 -31.27 -11.53 13.75
CA PHE A 24 -31.29 -11.27 15.18
C PHE A 24 -31.74 -9.83 15.54
N GLY A 25 -32.39 -9.12 14.61
CA GLY A 25 -32.77 -7.71 14.74
C GLY A 25 -31.81 -6.77 14.00
N TYR A 26 -31.97 -5.46 14.19
CA TYR A 26 -31.10 -4.47 13.55
C TYR A 26 -29.65 -4.59 14.02
N ALA A 27 -28.73 -4.43 13.07
CA ALA A 27 -27.30 -4.52 13.32
C ALA A 27 -26.54 -3.40 12.60
N LEU A 28 -25.44 -2.98 13.22
CA LEU A 28 -24.44 -2.13 12.60
C LEU A 28 -23.63 -2.99 11.64
N VAL A 29 -23.67 -2.68 10.36
CA VAL A 29 -22.89 -3.36 9.33
C VAL A 29 -21.76 -2.46 8.89
N ILE A 30 -20.54 -2.96 9.04
CA ILE A 30 -19.30 -2.35 8.60
C ILE A 30 -18.75 -3.15 7.43
N GLU A 31 -18.48 -2.46 6.32
CA GLU A 31 -17.86 -3.03 5.13
C GLU A 31 -16.48 -2.42 4.91
N THR A 32 -15.51 -3.26 4.57
CA THR A 32 -14.14 -2.81 4.26
C THR A 32 -13.89 -2.71 2.75
N SER A 33 -12.82 -2.01 2.37
CA SER A 33 -12.42 -1.79 0.97
C SER A 33 -11.97 -3.07 0.25
N VAL A 34 -11.85 -3.02 -1.10
CA VAL A 34 -11.35 -4.16 -1.91
C VAL A 34 -9.92 -4.49 -1.53
N GLN A 35 -9.11 -3.46 -1.31
CA GLN A 35 -7.69 -3.59 -0.97
C GLN A 35 -7.46 -4.28 0.37
N SER A 36 -8.48 -4.33 1.23
CA SER A 36 -8.45 -4.98 2.54
C SER A 36 -9.26 -6.27 2.61
N GLY A 37 -9.67 -6.86 1.48
CA GLY A 37 -10.33 -8.18 1.45
C GLY A 37 -11.86 -8.20 1.58
N GLU A 38 -12.52 -7.04 1.51
CA GLU A 38 -14.00 -6.93 1.42
C GLU A 38 -14.79 -7.58 2.56
N TYR A 39 -14.26 -7.55 3.78
CA TYR A 39 -14.97 -8.05 4.96
C TYR A 39 -16.27 -7.31 5.23
N ILE A 40 -17.29 -8.06 5.66
CA ILE A 40 -18.58 -7.57 6.16
C ILE A 40 -18.70 -7.99 7.63
N LEU A 41 -18.74 -7.01 8.53
CA LEU A 41 -18.85 -7.25 9.97
C LEU A 41 -20.18 -6.71 10.50
N GLY A 42 -20.90 -7.53 11.26
CA GLY A 42 -22.17 -7.16 11.88
C GLY A 42 -22.06 -7.09 13.40
N PHE A 43 -22.53 -5.98 13.99
CA PHE A 43 -22.53 -5.77 15.44
C PHE A 43 -23.93 -5.43 15.92
N ARG A 44 -24.42 -6.17 16.93
CA ARG A 44 -25.65 -5.80 17.64
C ARG A 44 -25.31 -4.84 18.78
N ILE A 45 -26.09 -3.78 18.92
CA ILE A 45 -25.95 -2.80 19.99
C ILE A 45 -27.32 -2.62 20.65
N ASP A 46 -27.36 -2.84 21.96
CA ASP A 46 -28.55 -2.68 22.78
C ASP A 46 -28.34 -1.50 23.77
N PRO A 47 -29.32 -0.60 23.97
CA PRO A 47 -30.60 -0.49 23.27
C PRO A 47 -30.46 0.04 21.83
N GLU A 48 -31.48 -0.22 21.01
CA GLU A 48 -31.51 0.10 19.57
C GLU A 48 -31.31 1.59 19.28
N ASP A 49 -31.79 2.50 20.13
CA ASP A 49 -31.58 3.95 19.97
C ASP A 49 -30.08 4.33 19.91
N ARG A 50 -29.21 3.57 20.59
CA ARG A 50 -27.76 3.78 20.55
C ARG A 50 -27.15 3.32 19.23
N LEU A 51 -27.76 2.33 18.56
CA LEU A 51 -27.27 1.79 17.31
C LEU A 51 -27.18 2.88 16.23
N GLU A 52 -28.25 3.67 16.09
CA GLU A 52 -28.27 4.78 15.14
C GLU A 52 -27.23 5.86 15.48
N ILE A 53 -27.10 6.21 16.76
CA ILE A 53 -26.15 7.24 17.22
C ILE A 53 -24.72 6.80 16.88
N VAL A 54 -24.36 5.55 17.16
CA VAL A 54 -23.03 5.01 16.84
C VAL A 54 -22.80 5.01 15.33
N CYS A 55 -23.78 4.57 14.54
CA CYS A 55 -23.67 4.57 13.07
C CYS A 55 -23.40 5.98 12.52
N LYS A 56 -24.22 6.97 12.92
CA LYS A 56 -24.07 8.38 12.49
C LYS A 56 -22.73 8.97 12.94
N THR A 57 -22.29 8.64 14.16
CA THR A 57 -20.99 9.11 14.69
C THR A 57 -19.83 8.55 13.88
N ILE A 58 -19.85 7.25 13.56
CA ILE A 58 -18.82 6.62 12.72
C ILE A 58 -18.80 7.26 11.32
N GLN A 59 -19.96 7.48 10.71
CA GLN A 59 -20.07 8.13 9.40
C GLN A 59 -19.51 9.56 9.41
N ALA A 60 -19.83 10.35 10.43
CA ALA A 60 -19.32 11.72 10.58
C ALA A 60 -17.80 11.74 10.77
N LEU A 61 -17.25 10.87 11.63
CA LEU A 61 -15.80 10.75 11.84
C LEU A 61 -15.08 10.25 10.59
N HIS A 62 -15.67 9.30 9.86
CA HIS A 62 -15.14 8.81 8.60
C HIS A 62 -15.09 9.93 7.55
N ALA A 63 -16.16 10.71 7.40
CA ALA A 63 -16.18 11.86 6.49
C ALA A 63 -15.11 12.91 6.85
N ALA A 64 -14.96 13.22 8.15
CA ALA A 64 -13.91 14.11 8.63
C ALA A 64 -12.50 13.56 8.35
N TYR A 65 -12.29 12.26 8.54
CA TYR A 65 -11.03 11.59 8.20
C TYR A 65 -10.73 11.66 6.71
N LEU A 66 -11.72 11.42 5.83
CA LEU A 66 -11.51 11.50 4.39
C LEU A 66 -11.20 12.94 3.91
N ALA A 67 -11.72 13.96 4.60
CA ALA A 67 -11.39 15.35 4.31
C ALA A 67 -9.94 15.72 4.68
N SER A 68 -9.40 15.12 5.76
CA SER A 68 -8.02 15.34 6.20
C SER A 68 -7.42 14.05 6.78
N PRO A 69 -6.94 13.13 5.93
CA PRO A 69 -6.47 11.82 6.39
C PRO A 69 -5.24 11.91 7.28
N ILE A 70 -5.29 11.19 8.39
CA ILE A 70 -4.13 10.99 9.27
C ILE A 70 -3.51 9.64 8.93
N PHE A 71 -2.33 9.66 8.31
CA PHE A 71 -1.60 8.43 7.94
C PHE A 71 -0.70 7.89 9.07
N GLY A 72 -0.57 8.62 10.17
CA GLY A 72 0.25 8.19 11.31
C GLY A 72 1.76 8.31 11.11
N VAL A 73 2.21 8.90 9.99
CA VAL A 73 3.62 9.16 9.72
C VAL A 73 4.12 10.23 10.69
N GLN A 74 5.00 9.83 11.61
CA GLN A 74 5.66 10.75 12.54
C GLN A 74 7.00 11.17 11.97
N TYR A 75 7.18 12.47 11.76
CA TYR A 75 8.46 13.04 11.35
C TYR A 75 9.02 13.89 12.48
N ARG A 76 10.24 13.56 12.91
CA ARG A 76 11.04 14.43 13.77
C ARG A 76 12.17 14.98 12.92
N ARG A 77 12.14 16.29 12.65
CA ARG A 77 13.29 16.96 12.06
C ARG A 77 14.38 17.00 13.12
N GLU A 78 15.37 16.12 13.00
CA GLU A 78 16.63 16.35 13.69
C GLU A 78 17.23 17.60 13.07
N ILE A 79 17.22 18.71 13.82
CA ILE A 79 18.03 19.87 13.49
C ILE A 79 19.46 19.44 13.77
N GLN A 80 20.07 18.73 12.81
CA GLN A 80 21.51 18.73 12.71
C GLN A 80 21.88 20.20 12.58
N LYS A 81 22.58 20.74 13.58
CA LYS A 81 23.30 22.00 13.42
C LYS A 81 24.27 21.74 12.27
N LEU A 82 23.88 22.05 11.04
CA LEU A 82 24.87 22.24 9.99
C LEU A 82 25.90 23.23 10.55
N PRO A 83 27.21 22.95 10.42
CA PRO A 83 28.19 24.01 10.54
C PRO A 83 27.69 25.17 9.67
N GLN A 84 27.59 26.37 10.26
CA GLN A 84 27.12 27.55 9.56
C GLN A 84 28.10 27.94 8.46
N GLU A 85 28.05 27.27 7.31
CA GLU A 85 28.69 27.75 6.09
C GLU A 85 27.75 27.49 4.90
N HIS A 86 27.34 28.61 4.29
CA HIS A 86 26.49 28.75 3.10
C HIS A 86 24.99 28.50 3.24
N ILE A 87 24.32 29.48 3.86
CA ILE A 87 22.94 29.81 3.49
C ILE A 87 23.02 30.49 2.11
N VAL A 88 22.67 29.77 1.04
CA VAL A 88 22.25 30.41 -0.21
C VAL A 88 20.76 30.65 -0.07
N ASN A 89 20.36 31.91 0.02
CA ASN A 89 18.97 32.32 0.00
C ASN A 89 18.35 31.88 -1.33
N VAL A 90 17.46 30.88 -1.30
CA VAL A 90 16.57 30.58 -2.42
C VAL A 90 15.28 31.35 -2.18
N GLU A 91 15.38 32.67 -2.21
CA GLU A 91 14.26 33.60 -2.35
C GLU A 91 14.45 34.34 -3.68
N ASP A 92 14.28 33.62 -4.79
CA ASP A 92 13.81 34.15 -6.08
C ASP A 92 13.92 33.05 -7.14
N ALA A 93 12.82 32.33 -7.36
CA ALA A 93 12.66 31.49 -8.55
C ALA A 93 11.21 31.60 -9.08
N THR A 94 10.61 32.77 -8.93
CA THR A 94 9.33 33.13 -9.58
C THR A 94 9.58 34.22 -10.61
N ALA A 95 10.35 33.91 -11.66
CA ALA A 95 10.33 34.62 -12.94
C ALA A 95 11.35 33.98 -13.92
N ALA A 96 10.88 33.05 -14.75
CA ALA A 96 11.47 32.72 -16.05
C ALA A 96 10.31 32.15 -16.88
N GLU A 97 9.55 33.05 -17.51
CA GLU A 97 9.60 33.26 -18.96
C GLU A 97 8.89 32.13 -19.71
N GLN A 98 7.72 32.50 -20.26
CA GLN A 98 7.01 31.72 -21.25
C GLN A 98 7.90 31.67 -22.49
N ASP A 99 8.45 30.50 -22.79
CA ASP A 99 9.11 30.27 -24.08
C ASP A 99 8.37 29.14 -24.80
N ASP A 100 7.89 29.49 -25.99
CA ASP A 100 7.08 28.68 -26.87
C ASP A 100 7.81 27.38 -27.19
N THR A 101 7.40 26.28 -26.56
CA THR A 101 7.87 24.96 -26.96
C THR A 101 7.06 24.52 -28.17
N GLU A 102 7.69 24.66 -29.34
CA GLU A 102 7.28 24.03 -30.59
C GLU A 102 6.87 22.57 -30.32
N GLU A 103 5.64 22.21 -30.70
CA GLU A 103 5.11 20.86 -30.66
C GLU A 103 5.86 19.97 -31.67
N GLU A 104 7.10 19.61 -31.37
CA GLU A 104 7.75 18.48 -32.02
C GLU A 104 7.01 17.22 -31.58
N LYS A 105 6.19 16.68 -32.49
CA LYS A 105 5.65 15.31 -32.46
C LYS A 105 6.81 14.32 -32.27
N GLN A 106 7.22 14.12 -31.02
CA GLN A 106 8.16 13.07 -30.67
C GLN A 106 7.47 11.74 -30.91
N GLN A 107 7.94 11.10 -31.97
CA GLN A 107 7.60 9.77 -32.37
C GLN A 107 7.66 8.82 -31.18
N GLN A 108 6.60 8.04 -31.08
CA GLN A 108 6.34 6.97 -30.15
C GLN A 108 7.50 5.96 -30.06
N THR A 109 8.51 6.24 -29.24
CA THR A 109 9.37 5.20 -28.64
C THR A 109 9.27 5.34 -27.13
N ARG A 110 8.17 4.85 -26.56
CA ARG A 110 8.08 4.64 -25.11
C ARG A 110 9.08 3.54 -24.75
N ILE A 111 10.31 3.93 -24.44
CA ILE A 111 11.15 3.15 -23.53
C ILE A 111 10.34 3.08 -22.25
N ASP A 112 10.00 1.86 -21.81
CA ASP A 112 9.25 1.66 -20.58
C ASP A 112 10.07 2.24 -19.41
N ALA A 113 9.68 3.40 -18.91
CA ALA A 113 10.41 4.10 -17.85
C ALA A 113 10.55 3.22 -16.60
N PHE A 114 9.63 2.28 -16.37
CA PHE A 114 9.72 1.32 -15.27
C PHE A 114 10.86 0.31 -15.45
N ALA A 115 11.21 -0.04 -16.69
CA ALA A 115 12.25 -1.03 -16.97
C ALA A 115 13.65 -0.60 -16.48
N ALA A 116 13.91 0.71 -16.46
CA ALA A 116 15.15 1.27 -15.93
C ALA A 116 15.29 1.14 -14.40
N TYR A 117 14.20 0.86 -13.68
CA TYR A 117 14.17 0.74 -12.22
C TYR A 117 13.89 -0.69 -11.74
N PHE A 118 13.91 -1.71 -12.62
CA PHE A 118 13.84 -3.09 -12.18
C PHE A 118 15.08 -3.44 -11.35
N SER A 119 14.87 -3.81 -10.08
CA SER A 119 15.93 -4.24 -9.17
C SER A 119 16.57 -5.57 -9.59
N GLU A 120 15.80 -6.39 -10.31
CA GLU A 120 16.19 -7.67 -10.87
C GLU A 120 16.09 -7.50 -12.38
N GLY A 121 17.23 -7.47 -13.09
CA GLY A 121 17.30 -6.87 -14.43
C GLY A 121 16.30 -7.42 -15.43
N THR A 122 15.72 -6.56 -16.28
CA THR A 122 14.85 -6.71 -17.47
C THR A 122 13.83 -7.86 -17.60
N GLU A 123 13.84 -8.88 -16.75
CA GLU A 123 12.86 -9.95 -16.74
C GLU A 123 11.69 -9.46 -15.89
N GLY A 124 10.65 -8.97 -16.55
CA GLY A 124 9.28 -9.02 -16.04
C GLY A 124 8.80 -10.48 -15.93
N SER A 125 9.63 -11.36 -15.38
CA SER A 125 9.38 -12.80 -15.32
C SER A 125 8.35 -13.06 -14.24
N ASP A 126 7.28 -13.73 -14.65
CA ASP A 126 6.47 -14.56 -13.77
C ASP A 126 7.39 -15.26 -12.76
N LYS A 127 7.26 -14.90 -11.48
CA LYS A 127 8.00 -15.55 -10.40
C LYS A 127 7.82 -17.05 -10.57
N ARG A 128 8.90 -17.81 -10.80
CA ARG A 128 8.76 -19.25 -11.02
C ARG A 128 8.21 -19.87 -9.73
N PRO A 129 7.40 -20.94 -9.83
CA PRO A 129 6.74 -21.49 -8.66
C PRO A 129 7.76 -22.00 -7.63
N ILE A 130 7.38 -21.92 -6.36
CA ILE A 130 8.18 -22.45 -5.26
C ILE A 130 8.04 -23.98 -5.27
N THR A 131 9.17 -24.69 -5.27
CA THR A 131 9.27 -26.15 -5.21
C THR A 131 10.16 -26.57 -4.04
N TYR A 132 9.95 -27.75 -3.47
CA TYR A 132 10.86 -28.28 -2.46
C TYR A 132 12.10 -28.89 -3.13
N SER A 133 13.29 -28.44 -2.72
CA SER A 133 14.57 -29.03 -3.15
C SER A 133 14.98 -30.13 -2.17
N GLU A 134 15.02 -31.38 -2.63
CA GLU A 134 15.51 -32.49 -1.81
C GLU A 134 17.00 -32.35 -1.48
N THR A 135 17.80 -31.85 -2.43
CA THR A 135 19.25 -31.67 -2.25
C THR A 135 19.56 -30.65 -1.16
N LEU A 136 18.81 -29.54 -1.11
CA LEU A 136 19.04 -28.47 -0.14
C LEU A 136 18.17 -28.59 1.12
N GLY A 137 17.13 -29.41 1.09
CA GLY A 137 16.18 -29.56 2.19
C GLY A 137 15.31 -28.32 2.45
N VAL A 138 15.18 -27.43 1.47
CA VAL A 138 14.47 -26.14 1.60
C VAL A 138 13.56 -25.89 0.40
N ALA A 139 12.62 -24.96 0.56
CA ALA A 139 11.82 -24.47 -0.55
C ALA A 139 12.65 -23.51 -1.42
N THR A 140 12.76 -23.81 -2.71
CA THR A 140 13.50 -23.01 -3.70
C THR A 140 12.57 -22.58 -4.82
N GLU A 141 12.91 -21.51 -5.52
CA GLU A 141 12.32 -21.23 -6.83
C GLU A 141 12.60 -22.40 -7.79
N GLN A 142 11.65 -22.73 -8.67
CA GLN A 142 11.85 -23.76 -9.69
C GLN A 142 13.04 -23.41 -10.61
N ILE A 143 13.97 -24.34 -10.75
CA ILE A 143 15.17 -24.17 -11.59
C ILE A 143 14.77 -24.13 -13.07
N LYS A 144 15.45 -23.29 -13.87
CA LYS A 144 15.23 -23.23 -15.33
C LYS A 144 15.47 -24.63 -15.91
N HIS A 145 14.62 -25.04 -16.86
CA HIS A 145 14.73 -26.36 -17.47
C HIS A 145 16.13 -26.57 -18.07
N GLY A 146 16.74 -27.73 -17.77
CA GLY A 146 18.08 -28.08 -18.25
C GLY A 146 19.23 -27.64 -17.34
N PHE A 147 18.96 -27.03 -16.19
CA PHE A 147 19.95 -26.75 -15.16
C PHE A 147 19.66 -27.56 -13.88
N THR A 148 20.72 -27.91 -13.17
CA THR A 148 20.70 -28.47 -11.82
C THR A 148 21.12 -27.41 -10.80
N ILE A 149 20.99 -27.71 -9.50
CA ILE A 149 21.46 -26.80 -8.43
C ILE A 149 22.97 -26.68 -8.49
N GLU A 150 23.63 -27.79 -8.76
CA GLU A 150 25.08 -27.90 -8.90
C GLU A 150 25.58 -27.04 -10.07
N ASP A 151 24.87 -27.04 -11.21
CA ASP A 151 25.23 -26.20 -12.37
C ASP A 151 25.20 -24.70 -12.04
N LEU A 152 24.28 -24.28 -11.16
CA LEU A 152 24.15 -22.88 -10.73
C LEU A 152 25.16 -22.49 -9.65
N TRP A 153 25.64 -23.45 -8.87
CA TRP A 153 26.56 -23.23 -7.75
C TRP A 153 28.03 -23.26 -8.19
N CYS A 154 28.37 -24.18 -9.09
CA CYS A 154 29.74 -24.43 -9.51
C CYS A 154 30.17 -23.48 -10.63
N ILE A 155 31.30 -22.79 -10.43
CA ILE A 155 31.97 -22.02 -11.48
C ILE A 155 32.93 -22.97 -12.21
N HIS A 156 32.68 -23.22 -13.50
CA HIS A 156 33.61 -23.97 -14.34
C HIS A 156 34.70 -23.01 -14.85
N ASN A 157 35.93 -23.19 -14.40
CA ASN A 157 37.11 -22.54 -15.00
C ASN A 157 37.83 -23.58 -15.86
N ASP A 158 37.96 -23.32 -17.16
CA ASP A 158 38.88 -24.01 -18.06
C ASP A 158 40.32 -23.50 -17.90
#